data_AF-A0A151RV54-F1
#
_entry.id   AF-A0A151RV54-F1
#
_cell.length_a   1.000
_cell.length_b   1.000
_cell.length_c   1.000
_cell.angle_alpha   90.00
_cell.angle_beta   90.00
_cell.angle_gamma   90.00
#
_symmetry.space_group_name_H-M   'P 1'
#
loop_
_entity.id
_entity.type
_entity.pdbx_description
1 polymer ?
#
loop_
_entity_poly.entity_id
_entity_poly.type
_entity_poly.pdbx_seq_one_letter_code
_entity_poly.pdbx_strand_id
1 'polypeptide(L)'
;SMKSTHEVVNQVVESLNQVLFKLVNRWRDPEQTHRLLWKLSHKCVFTNSIRMCWGLSSSNMCVICGEQEESLIHLFRDYYHAKLVWQVFIRIEQEVEF
;
A
#
# COMPACT_ATOMS: atom_id res chain seq x y z
N SER A 1 26.66 -25.56 -0.83
CA SER A 1 26.72 -24.38 -1.72
C SER A 1 26.06 -23.23 -1.00
N MET A 2 26.80 -22.14 -0.74
CA MET A 2 26.28 -20.97 -0.02
C MET A 2 25.61 -20.07 -1.05
N LYS A 3 24.28 -19.98 -1.03
CA LYS A 3 23.54 -19.06 -1.92
C LYS A 3 24.02 -17.63 -1.66
N SER A 4 24.21 -16.86 -2.72
CA SER A 4 24.54 -15.43 -2.59
C SER A 4 23.39 -14.69 -1.92
N THR A 5 23.67 -13.66 -1.12
CA THR A 5 22.66 -12.79 -0.50
C THR A 5 21.67 -12.25 -1.54
N HIS A 6 22.14 -11.97 -2.76
CA HIS A 6 21.31 -11.51 -3.87
C HIS A 6 20.29 -12.57 -4.36
N GLU A 7 20.69 -13.84 -4.43
CA GLU A 7 19.81 -14.93 -4.85
C GLU A 7 18.69 -15.17 -3.82
N VAL A 8 19.04 -15.09 -2.53
CA VAL A 8 18.07 -15.22 -1.44
C VAL A 8 17.06 -14.07 -1.48
N VAL A 9 17.52 -12.83 -1.67
CA VAL A 9 16.65 -11.67 -1.79
C VAL A 9 15.70 -11.79 -2.98
N ASN A 10 16.19 -12.18 -4.16
CA ASN A 10 15.34 -12.36 -5.34
C ASN A 10 14.29 -13.45 -5.14
N GLN A 11 14.66 -14.57 -4.52
CA GLN A 11 13.72 -15.64 -4.23
C GLN A 11 12.61 -15.18 -3.26
N VAL A 12 12.97 -14.37 -2.26
CA VAL A 12 12.00 -13.77 -1.33
C VAL A 12 11.08 -12.78 -2.03
N VAL A 13 11.64 -11.88 -2.85
CA VAL A 13 10.86 -10.90 -3.62
C VAL A 13 9.89 -11.59 -4.58
N GLU A 14 10.34 -12.62 -5.29
CA GLU A 14 9.49 -13.39 -6.21
C GLU A 14 8.33 -14.07 -5.46
N SER A 15 8.62 -14.70 -4.32
CA SER A 15 7.59 -15.29 -3.46
C SER A 15 6.55 -14.26 -2.99
N LEU A 16 7.01 -13.09 -2.55
CA LEU A 16 6.13 -11.99 -2.15
C LEU A 16 5.27 -11.48 -3.31
N ASN A 17 5.85 -11.32 -4.50
CA ASN A 17 5.12 -10.90 -5.69
C ASN A 17 4.02 -11.90 -6.07
N GLN A 18 4.30 -13.20 -5.96
CA GLN A 18 3.29 -14.24 -6.21
C GLN A 18 2.13 -14.18 -5.20
N VAL A 19 2.42 -13.92 -3.92
CA VAL A 19 1.39 -13.72 -2.89
C VAL A 19 0.56 -12.47 -3.19
N LEU A 20 1.22 -11.35 -3.48
CA LEU A 20 0.56 -10.07 -3.79
C LEU A 20 -0.29 -10.18 -5.06
N PHE A 21 0.21 -10.80 -6.12
CA PHE A 21 -0.54 -11.04 -7.36
C PHE A 21 -1.82 -11.84 -7.10
N LYS A 22 -1.73 -12.92 -6.31
CA LYS A 22 -2.91 -13.70 -5.93
C LYS A 22 -3.91 -12.88 -5.13
N LEU A 23 -3.46 -12.04 -4.20
CA LEU A 23 -4.33 -11.18 -3.39
C LEU A 23 -5.02 -10.11 -4.24
N VAL A 24 -4.25 -9.38 -5.07
CA VAL A 24 -4.78 -8.31 -5.93
C VAL A 24 -5.77 -8.87 -6.95
N ASN A 25 -5.46 -9.99 -7.61
CA ASN A 25 -6.34 -10.57 -8.63
C ASN A 25 -7.60 -11.24 -8.09
N ARG A 26 -7.62 -11.62 -6.80
CA ARG A 26 -8.84 -12.18 -6.18
C ARG A 26 -9.90 -11.12 -5.93
N TRP A 27 -9.56 -9.84 -5.96
CA TRP A 27 -10.52 -8.76 -5.82
C TRP A 27 -11.43 -8.74 -7.04
N ARG A 28 -12.76 -8.84 -6.85
CA ARG A 28 -13.76 -8.91 -7.94
C ARG A 28 -14.10 -7.57 -8.59
N ASP A 29 -13.41 -6.51 -8.20
CA ASP A 29 -13.77 -5.11 -8.45
C ASP A 29 -13.15 -4.51 -9.73
N PRO A 30 -13.53 -3.27 -10.12
CA PRO A 30 -13.10 -2.65 -11.37
C PRO A 30 -11.58 -2.65 -11.58
N GLU A 31 -11.17 -2.77 -12.84
CA GLU A 31 -9.76 -2.80 -13.29
C GLU A 31 -8.91 -1.64 -12.71
N GLN A 32 -9.53 -0.49 -12.43
CA GLN A 32 -8.88 0.66 -11.80
C GLN A 32 -8.39 0.36 -10.37
N THR A 33 -9.18 -0.41 -9.60
CA THR A 33 -8.84 -0.85 -8.25
C THR A 33 -7.63 -1.80 -8.29
N HIS A 34 -7.59 -2.77 -9.22
CA HIS A 34 -6.42 -3.64 -9.40
C HIS A 34 -5.15 -2.85 -9.70
N ARG A 35 -5.22 -1.88 -10.63
CA ARG A 35 -4.06 -1.03 -10.96
C ARG A 35 -3.56 -0.24 -9.76
N LEU A 36 -4.47 0.34 -8.97
CA LEU A 36 -4.11 1.07 -7.77
C LEU A 36 -3.42 0.16 -6.76
N LEU A 37 -4.01 -0.99 -6.46
CA LEU A 37 -3.47 -1.95 -5.49
C LEU A 37 -2.12 -2.51 -5.91
N TRP A 38 -1.95 -2.79 -7.20
CA TRP A 38 -0.66 -3.21 -7.74
C TRP A 38 0.42 -2.14 -7.56
N LYS A 39 0.10 -0.87 -7.82
CA LYS A 39 1.03 0.25 -7.57
C LYS A 39 1.35 0.41 -6.09
N LEU A 40 0.35 0.27 -5.22
CA LEU A 40 0.53 0.38 -3.77
C LEU A 40 1.43 -0.74 -3.23
N SER A 41 1.20 -1.99 -3.64
CA SER A 41 1.96 -3.14 -3.18
C SER A 41 3.44 -3.09 -3.57
N HIS A 42 3.74 -2.48 -4.70
CA HIS A 42 5.11 -2.29 -5.20
C HIS A 42 5.73 -0.94 -4.78
N LYS A 43 5.07 -0.17 -3.90
CA LYS A 43 5.52 1.17 -3.47
C LYS A 43 5.81 2.13 -4.63
N CYS A 44 5.06 2.00 -5.73
CA CYS A 44 5.21 2.83 -6.92
C CYS A 44 4.47 4.18 -6.84
N VAL A 45 3.90 4.51 -5.68
CA VAL A 45 3.19 5.77 -5.44
C VAL A 45 4.13 6.69 -4.66
N PHE A 46 4.46 7.84 -5.24
CA PHE A 46 5.35 8.82 -4.62
C PHE A 46 4.62 9.60 -3.53
N THR A 47 4.72 9.10 -2.31
CA THR A 47 4.35 9.87 -1.12
C THR A 47 5.40 10.93 -0.81
N ASN A 48 5.06 11.95 -0.03
CA ASN A 48 6.05 12.96 0.37
C ASN A 48 7.25 12.37 1.12
N SER A 49 7.08 11.24 1.82
CA SER A 49 8.21 10.52 2.40
C SER A 49 9.21 10.01 1.36
N ILE A 50 8.72 9.41 0.27
CA ILE A 50 9.57 8.97 -0.85
C ILE A 50 10.19 10.19 -1.56
N ARG A 51 9.39 11.24 -1.79
CA ARG A 51 9.88 12.47 -2.43
C ARG A 51 11.02 13.11 -1.62
N MET A 52 10.87 13.20 -0.30
CA MET A 52 11.92 13.74 0.57
C MET A 52 13.16 12.84 0.60
N CYS A 53 12.97 11.51 0.69
CA CYS A 53 14.07 10.54 0.62
C CYS A 53 14.89 10.68 -0.67
N TRP A 54 14.24 11.04 -1.79
CA TRP A 54 14.90 11.24 -3.08
C TRP A 54 15.34 12.68 -3.34
N GLY A 55 15.22 13.58 -2.36
CA GLY A 55 15.59 15.00 -2.50
C GLY A 55 14.68 15.82 -3.43
N LEU A 56 13.48 15.31 -3.76
CA LEU A 56 12.47 15.98 -4.59
C LEU A 56 11.51 16.87 -3.78
N SER A 57 11.64 16.85 -2.45
CA SER A 57 10.87 17.67 -1.52
C SER A 57 11.71 17.97 -0.29
N SER A 58 11.50 19.14 0.32
CA SER A 58 12.10 19.53 1.61
C SER A 58 11.29 19.05 2.81
N SER A 59 10.07 18.54 2.59
CA SER A 59 9.16 18.07 3.62
C SER A 59 8.55 16.72 3.25
N ASN A 60 8.45 15.84 4.23
CA ASN A 60 7.74 14.56 4.16
C ASN A 60 6.32 14.64 4.76
N MET A 61 5.89 15.81 5.23
CA MET A 61 4.60 15.96 5.92
C MET A 61 3.43 15.71 4.97
N CYS A 62 2.38 15.09 5.50
CA CYS A 62 1.10 14.92 4.82
C CYS A 62 0.48 16.29 4.58
N VAL A 63 0.19 16.60 3.32
CA VAL A 63 -0.42 17.89 2.94
C VAL A 63 -1.87 18.03 3.42
N ILE A 64 -2.50 16.91 3.77
CA ILE A 64 -3.91 16.88 4.18
C ILE A 64 -4.05 17.11 5.68
N CYS A 65 -3.23 16.46 6.52
CA CYS A 65 -3.31 16.62 7.97
C CYS A 65 -2.28 17.58 8.55
N GLY A 66 -1.11 17.74 7.91
CA GLY A 66 -0.01 18.57 8.41
C GLY A 66 0.69 18.06 9.67
N GLU A 67 0.27 16.93 10.24
CA GLU A 67 0.71 16.45 11.55
C GLU A 67 1.65 15.23 11.49
N GLN A 68 1.52 14.41 10.45
CA GLN A 68 2.28 13.17 10.30
C GLN A 68 2.99 13.10 8.94
N GLU A 69 4.01 12.26 8.85
CA GLU A 69 4.63 11.91 7.59
C GLU A 69 3.61 11.31 6.60
N GLU A 70 3.62 11.80 5.36
CA GLU A 70 2.87 11.21 4.27
C GLU A 70 3.52 9.90 3.84
N SER A 71 2.95 8.80 4.32
CA SER A 71 3.27 7.44 3.89
C SER A 71 2.02 6.77 3.29
N LEU A 72 2.21 5.65 2.59
CA LEU A 72 1.09 4.86 2.08
C LEU A 72 0.16 4.40 3.21
N ILE A 73 0.75 3.99 4.32
CA ILE A 73 0.00 3.54 5.49
C ILE A 73 -0.78 4.71 6.10
N HIS A 74 -0.17 5.89 6.19
CA HIS A 74 -0.89 7.08 6.65
C HIS A 74 -2.07 7.39 5.74
N LEU A 75 -1.84 7.55 4.43
CA LEU A 75 -2.87 7.95 3.47
C LEU A 75 -4.03 6.94 3.35
N PHE A 76 -3.74 5.64 3.36
CA PHE A 76 -4.73 4.61 3.08
C PHE A 76 -5.28 3.89 4.31
N ARG A 77 -4.72 4.08 5.51
CA ARG A 77 -5.18 3.39 6.73
C ARG A 77 -5.34 4.32 7.92
N ASP A 78 -4.33 5.12 8.25
CA ASP A 78 -4.30 5.82 9.54
C ASP A 78 -4.94 7.21 9.50
N TYR A 79 -4.97 7.84 8.32
CA TYR A 79 -5.58 9.14 8.11
C TYR A 79 -7.09 9.10 8.35
N TYR A 80 -7.62 10.16 8.94
CA TYR A 80 -9.01 10.26 9.39
C TYR A 80 -10.03 9.85 8.31
N HIS A 81 -9.90 10.38 7.09
CA HIS A 81 -10.82 10.05 6.00
C HIS A 81 -10.72 8.58 5.59
N ALA A 82 -9.51 8.00 5.57
CA ALA A 82 -9.34 6.58 5.28
C ALA A 82 -9.99 5.71 6.37
N LYS A 83 -9.82 6.08 7.65
CA LYS A 83 -10.49 5.40 8.77
C LYS A 83 -12.00 5.41 8.64
N LEU A 84 -12.61 6.55 8.28
CA LEU A 84 -14.06 6.63 8.08
C LEU A 84 -14.54 5.67 6.98
N VAL A 85 -13.82 5.63 5.85
CA VAL A 85 -14.12 4.72 4.75
C VAL A 85 -14.06 3.26 5.23
N TRP A 86 -12.99 2.88 5.93
CA TRP A 86 -12.86 1.52 6.47
C TRP A 86 -13.94 1.18 7.49
N GLN A 87 -14.35 2.12 8.34
CA GLN A 87 -15.43 1.90 9.29
C GLN A 87 -16.76 1.60 8.59
N VAL A 88 -17.03 2.23 7.43
CA VAL A 88 -18.21 1.92 6.62
C VAL A 88 -18.11 0.51 6.04
N PHE A 89 -16.99 0.16 5.42
CA PHE A 89 -16.81 -1.16 4.81
C PHE A 89 -16.83 -2.31 5.82
N ILE A 90 -16.15 -2.16 6.96
CA ILE A 90 -16.12 -3.19 8.01
C ILE A 90 -17.52 -3.42 8.58
N ARG A 91 -18.33 -2.36 8.75
CA ARG A 91 -19.72 -2.51 9.20
C ARG A 91 -20.58 -3.23 8.17
N ILE A 92 -20.43 -2.90 6.88
CA ILE A 92 -21.14 -3.58 5.80
C ILE A 92 -20.81 -5.08 5.79
N GLU A 93 -19.53 -5.46 5.95
CA GLU A 93 -19.14 -6.88 6.00
C GLU A 93 -19.80 -7.62 7.18
N GLN A 94 -19.90 -6.99 8.35
CA GLN A 94 -20.56 -7.57 9.53
C GLN A 94 -22.08 -7.75 9.35
N GLU A 95 -22.72 -6.92 8.53
CA GLU A 95 -24.16 -7.02 8.24
C GLU A 95 -24.49 -8.04 7.14
N VAL A 96 -23.48 -8.52 6.39
CA VAL A 96 -23.64 -9.41 5.22
C VAL A 96 -23.29 -10.88 5.53
N GLU A 97 -22.86 -11.20 6.76
CA GLU A 97 -22.74 -12.60 7.21
C GLU A 97 -24.14 -13.22 7.43
N PHE A 98 -24.56 -14.09 6.50
CA PHE A 98 -25.75 -14.95 6.59
C PHE A 98 -25.43 -16.32 7.20
#